data_AF-A0A9P6RJ01-F1
#
_entry.id   AF-A0A9P6RJ01-F1
#
_cell.length_a   1.000
_cell.length_b   1.000
_cell.length_c   1.000
_cell.angle_alpha   90.00
_cell.angle_beta   90.00
_cell.angle_gamma   90.00
#
_symmetry.space_group_name_H-M   'P 1'
#
loop_
_entity.id
_entity.type
_entity.pdbx_description
1 polymer ?
#
loop_
_entity_poly.entity_id
_entity_poly.type
_entity_poly.pdbx_seq_one_letter_code
_entity_poly.pdbx_strand_id
1 'polypeptide(L)'
;MASRIAAAAKGIRFASSSVANSSNPWLAERIAIKEHAGPATETWRKISLFVCIPAVLVSSVNAYNLYAKHQAHLEHERHEGHEKVKYPYMRLRAKAFPWGDDSLFYNPEVNF
;
A
#
# COMPACT_ATOMS: atom_id res chain seq x y z
N MET A 1 14.75 -55.29 14.83
CA MET A 1 13.94 -54.36 14.01
C MET A 1 13.09 -53.50 14.95
N ALA A 2 13.64 -52.42 15.49
CA ALA A 2 12.94 -51.53 16.42
C ALA A 2 12.76 -50.15 15.76
N SER A 3 11.52 -49.85 15.38
CA SER A 3 11.10 -48.58 14.77
C SER A 3 11.10 -47.46 15.81
N ARG A 4 11.83 -46.37 15.56
CA ARG A 4 11.70 -45.11 16.31
C ARG A 4 10.76 -44.19 15.55
N ILE A 5 9.52 -44.08 16.02
CA ILE A 5 8.57 -43.06 15.54
C ILE A 5 8.98 -41.72 16.15
N ALA A 6 9.34 -40.76 15.30
CA ALA A 6 9.63 -39.39 15.70
C ALA A 6 8.34 -38.70 16.19
N ALA A 7 8.36 -38.15 17.39
CA ALA A 7 7.29 -37.28 17.89
C ALA A 7 7.39 -35.92 17.19
N ALA A 8 6.44 -35.61 16.30
CA ALA A 8 6.34 -34.30 15.68
C ALA A 8 5.94 -33.25 16.73
N ALA A 9 6.80 -32.25 16.93
CA ALA A 9 6.50 -31.10 17.78
C ALA A 9 5.27 -30.35 17.24
N LYS A 10 4.16 -30.39 18.00
CA LYS A 10 2.98 -29.56 17.74
C LYS A 10 3.41 -28.10 17.91
N GLY A 11 3.52 -27.38 16.79
CA GLY A 11 3.76 -25.94 16.79
C GLY A 11 2.76 -25.21 17.67
N ILE A 12 3.24 -24.16 18.34
CA ILE A 12 2.45 -23.27 19.18
C ILE A 12 1.46 -22.52 18.27
N ARG A 13 0.30 -23.12 18.06
CA ARG A 13 -0.87 -22.41 17.55
C ARG A 13 -1.44 -21.67 18.74
N PHE A 14 -1.33 -20.34 18.73
CA PHE A 14 -2.03 -19.47 19.67
C PHE A 14 -3.52 -19.48 19.32
N ALA A 15 -4.19 -20.62 19.53
CA ALA A 15 -5.63 -20.75 19.41
C ALA A 15 -6.20 -20.53 20.81
N SER A 16 -6.85 -19.38 21.01
CA SER A 16 -7.61 -19.10 22.23
C SER A 16 -8.72 -20.14 22.37
N SER A 17 -8.48 -21.19 23.15
CA SER A 17 -9.48 -22.21 23.45
C SER A 17 -10.37 -21.74 24.60
N SER A 18 -11.51 -21.15 24.29
CA SER A 18 -12.69 -21.22 25.16
C SER A 18 -13.67 -22.26 24.61
N VAL A 19 -13.21 -23.50 24.47
CA VAL A 19 -14.09 -24.64 24.20
C VAL A 19 -14.55 -25.20 25.54
N ALA A 20 -15.48 -24.50 26.19
CA ALA A 20 -16.14 -25.01 27.39
C ALA A 20 -17.65 -24.75 27.28
N ASN A 21 -18.39 -25.80 26.91
CA ASN A 21 -19.85 -25.95 26.93
C ASN A 21 -20.71 -25.21 25.88
N SER A 22 -20.62 -25.60 24.61
CA SER A 22 -21.77 -25.46 23.71
C SER A 22 -22.07 -26.76 22.97
N SER A 23 -23.35 -27.09 22.82
CA SER A 23 -23.84 -28.29 22.14
C SER A 23 -23.62 -28.28 20.62
N ASN A 24 -23.01 -27.24 20.04
CA ASN A 24 -22.62 -27.14 18.63
C ASN A 24 -21.35 -26.28 18.45
N PRO A 25 -20.18 -26.87 18.16
CA PRO A 25 -18.89 -26.16 18.02
C PRO A 25 -18.92 -24.99 17.03
N TRP A 26 -19.64 -25.13 15.92
CA TRP A 26 -19.80 -24.08 14.91
C TRP A 26 -20.49 -22.83 15.45
N LEU A 27 -21.48 -22.98 16.35
CA LEU A 27 -22.17 -21.84 16.94
C LEU A 27 -21.26 -21.11 17.94
N ALA A 28 -20.48 -21.85 18.73
CA ALA A 28 -19.51 -21.26 19.66
C ALA A 28 -18.44 -20.45 18.93
N GLU A 29 -17.93 -20.96 17.80
CA GLU A 29 -16.95 -20.23 16.98
C GLU A 29 -17.52 -18.91 16.48
N ARG A 30 -18.77 -18.89 15.99
CA ARG A 30 -19.41 -17.66 15.51
C ARG A 30 -19.65 -16.64 16.62
N ILE A 31 -20.00 -17.08 17.82
CA ILE A 31 -20.15 -16.21 18.99
C ILE A 31 -18.78 -15.61 19.36
N ALA A 32 -17.74 -16.43 19.44
CA ALA A 32 -16.38 -15.97 19.73
C ALA A 32 -15.86 -14.95 18.70
N ILE A 33 -16.13 -15.18 17.41
CA ILE A 33 -15.80 -14.22 16.34
C ILE A 33 -16.54 -12.90 16.54
N LYS A 34 -17.83 -12.95 16.86
CA LYS A 34 -18.65 -11.76 17.08
C LYS A 34 -18.19 -10.97 18.32
N GLU A 35 -17.84 -11.67 19.39
CA GLU A 35 -17.29 -11.07 20.61
C GLU A 35 -15.94 -10.42 20.36
N HIS A 36 -15.06 -11.06 19.59
CA HIS A 36 -13.75 -10.50 19.23
C HIS A 36 -13.85 -9.30 18.28
N ALA A 37 -14.84 -9.28 17.38
CA ALA A 37 -14.99 -8.23 16.38
C ALA A 37 -15.22 -6.83 16.98
N GLY A 38 -15.94 -6.73 18.10
CA GLY A 38 -16.23 -5.45 18.75
C GLY A 38 -14.95 -4.73 19.22
N PRO A 39 -14.16 -5.32 20.13
CA PRO A 39 -12.89 -4.75 20.59
C PRO A 39 -11.87 -4.53 19.47
N ALA A 40 -11.81 -5.45 18.49
CA ALA A 40 -10.94 -5.30 17.34
C ALA A 40 -11.30 -4.05 16.52
N THR A 41 -12.59 -3.84 16.25
CA THR A 41 -13.08 -2.67 15.51
C THR A 41 -12.75 -1.37 16.23
N GLU A 42 -12.94 -1.32 17.55
CA GLU A 42 -12.61 -0.13 18.34
C GLU A 42 -11.10 0.17 18.34
N THR A 43 -10.27 -0.88 18.38
CA THR A 43 -8.81 -0.73 18.27
C THR A 43 -8.41 -0.15 16.92
N TRP A 44 -8.94 -0.66 15.81
CA TRP A 44 -8.66 -0.16 14.47
C TRP A 44 -9.19 1.25 14.23
N ARG A 45 -10.35 1.59 14.80
CA ARG A 45 -10.89 2.96 14.78
C ARG A 45 -9.92 3.93 15.44
N LYS A 46 -9.39 3.59 16.63
CA LYS A 46 -8.42 4.43 17.35
C LYS A 46 -7.12 4.58 16.56
N ILE A 47 -6.56 3.51 16.01
CA ILE A 47 -5.35 3.57 15.19
C ILE A 47 -5.58 4.48 13.98
N SER A 48 -6.71 4.33 13.30
CA SER A 48 -7.03 5.15 12.12
C SER A 48 -7.12 6.64 12.47
N LEU A 49 -7.78 6.98 13.58
CA LEU A 49 -7.97 8.37 14.00
C LEU A 49 -6.73 9.00 14.61
N PHE A 50 -6.00 8.27 15.45
CA PHE A 50 -4.90 8.83 16.25
C PHE A 50 -3.51 8.57 15.68
N VAL A 51 -3.37 7.66 14.73
CA VAL A 51 -2.08 7.37 14.09
C VAL A 51 -2.12 7.74 12.62
N CYS A 52 -3.08 7.20 11.86
CA CYS A 52 -3.10 7.43 10.40
C CYS A 52 -3.37 8.89 10.05
N ILE A 53 -4.32 9.57 10.71
CA ILE A 53 -4.59 11.00 10.43
C ILE A 53 -3.36 11.87 10.71
N PRO A 54 -2.71 11.83 11.89
CA PRO A 54 -1.49 12.59 12.12
C PRO A 54 -0.35 12.24 11.15
N ALA A 55 -0.16 10.96 10.84
CA ALA A 55 0.87 10.53 9.89
C ALA A 55 0.63 11.11 8.49
N VAL A 56 -0.61 11.06 8.01
CA VAL A 56 -0.99 11.64 6.72
C VAL A 56 -0.76 13.15 6.72
N LEU A 57 -1.14 13.87 7.79
CA LEU A 57 -0.91 15.30 7.89
C LEU A 57 0.58 15.66 7.78
N VAL A 58 1.44 14.98 8.54
CA VAL A 58 2.89 15.23 8.50
C VAL A 58 3.48 14.90 7.12
N SER A 59 3.10 13.77 6.54
CA SER A 59 3.57 13.39 5.20
C SER A 59 3.07 14.35 4.11
N SER A 60 1.87 14.91 4.26
CA SER A 60 1.28 15.87 3.32
C SER A 60 2.02 17.19 3.33
N VAL A 61 2.42 17.68 4.52
CA VAL A 61 3.27 18.87 4.65
C VAL A 61 4.63 18.64 3.99
N ASN A 62 5.25 17.47 4.20
CA ASN A 62 6.52 17.14 3.54
C ASN A 62 6.37 17.08 2.01
N ALA A 63 5.34 16.39 1.51
CA ALA A 63 5.04 16.28 0.09
C ALA A 63 4.78 17.65 -0.54
N TYR A 64 4.05 18.53 0.16
CA TYR A 64 3.81 19.90 -0.31
C TYR A 64 5.10 20.71 -0.42
N ASN A 65 6.01 20.60 0.55
CA ASN A 65 7.30 21.29 0.49
C ASN A 65 8.17 20.77 -0.67
N LEU A 66 8.17 19.47 -0.92
CA LEU A 66 8.88 18.88 -2.07
C LEU A 66 8.25 19.32 -3.39
N TYR A 67 6.92 19.35 -3.46
CA TYR A 67 6.18 19.84 -4.61
C TYR A 67 6.54 21.30 -4.92
N ALA A 68 6.52 22.19 -3.93
CA ALA A 68 6.87 23.60 -4.12
C ALA A 68 8.30 23.79 -4.63
N LYS A 69 9.27 23.03 -4.08
CA LYS A 69 10.65 23.03 -4.58
C LYS A 69 10.75 22.53 -6.03
N HIS A 70 9.99 21.49 -6.36
CA HIS A 70 9.96 20.97 -7.72
C HIS A 70 9.35 21.98 -8.71
N GLN A 71 8.28 22.68 -8.33
CA GLN A 71 7.71 23.74 -9.16
C GLN A 71 8.71 24.88 -9.39
N ALA A 72 9.42 25.33 -8.37
CA ALA A 72 10.46 26.34 -8.50
C ALA A 72 11.63 25.88 -9.40
N HIS A 73 12.01 24.61 -9.31
CA HIS A 73 13.02 24.03 -10.23
C HIS A 73 12.54 24.02 -11.68
N LEU A 74 11.30 23.59 -11.93
CA LEU A 74 10.71 23.60 -13.26
C LEU A 74 10.60 25.03 -13.82
N GLU A 75 10.31 26.03 -12.97
CA GLU A 75 10.35 27.45 -13.35
C GLU A 75 11.75 27.88 -13.78
N HIS A 76 12.78 27.56 -13.00
CA HIS A 76 14.17 27.84 -13.35
C HIS A 76 14.56 27.18 -14.68
N GLU A 77 14.27 25.89 -14.88
CA GLU A 77 14.59 25.18 -16.13
C GLU A 77 13.89 25.79 -17.35
N ARG A 78 12.65 26.30 -17.19
CA ARG A 78 11.94 27.01 -18.27
C ARG A 78 12.61 28.34 -18.64
N HIS A 79 13.17 29.05 -17.67
CA HIS A 79 13.81 30.35 -17.88
C HIS A 79 15.27 30.25 -18.31
N GLU A 80 16.02 29.26 -17.80
CA GLU A 80 17.45 29.07 -18.07
C GLU A 80 17.73 28.24 -19.34
N GLY A 81 16.70 27.65 -19.94
CA GLY A 81 16.69 27.31 -21.37
C GLY A 81 17.70 26.25 -21.78
N HIS A 82 17.86 25.18 -20.99
CA HIS A 82 18.63 24.03 -21.46
C HIS A 82 17.95 23.41 -22.68
N GLU A 83 18.73 23.21 -23.74
CA GLU A 83 18.24 22.52 -24.94
C GLU A 83 17.88 21.07 -24.58
N LYS A 84 16.60 20.74 -24.76
CA LYS A 84 16.04 19.42 -24.48
C LYS A 84 16.52 18.43 -25.55
N VAL A 85 17.69 17.82 -25.35
CA VAL A 85 18.31 16.88 -26.29
C VAL A 85 17.43 15.64 -26.45
N LYS A 86 16.94 15.40 -27.68
CA LYS A 86 16.17 14.20 -28.02
C LYS A 86 17.10 13.10 -28.47
N TYR A 87 17.26 12.08 -27.64
CA TYR A 87 18.06 10.92 -28.01
C TYR A 87 17.24 9.92 -28.85
N PRO A 88 17.86 9.17 -29.78
CA PRO A 88 17.15 8.23 -30.66
C PRO A 88 16.38 7.12 -29.94
N TYR A 89 16.76 6.81 -28.71
CA TYR A 89 16.08 5.82 -27.86
C TYR A 89 14.90 6.42 -27.06
N MET A 90 14.79 7.75 -26.99
CA MET A 90 13.66 8.41 -26.32
C MET A 90 12.45 8.45 -27.26
N ARG A 91 11.26 8.22 -26.69
CA ARG A 91 9.98 8.17 -27.44
C ARG A 91 9.98 7.19 -28.62
N LEU A 92 10.84 6.18 -28.61
CA LEU A 92 10.86 5.11 -29.60
C LEU A 92 9.56 4.28 -29.52
N ARG A 93 8.91 4.08 -30.66
CA ARG A 93 7.66 3.31 -30.76
C ARG A 93 7.74 2.34 -31.94
N ALA A 94 7.58 1.05 -31.66
CA ALA A 94 7.52 0.01 -32.71
C ALA A 94 6.12 -0.07 -33.36
N LYS A 95 5.07 0.28 -32.62
CA LYS A 95 3.67 0.32 -33.08
C LYS A 95 2.99 1.57 -32.52
N ALA A 96 2.12 2.19 -33.33
CA ALA A 96 1.30 3.32 -32.91
C ALA A 96 0.30 2.92 -31.82
N PHE A 97 -0.10 3.86 -30.96
CA PHE A 97 -1.19 3.59 -30.03
C PHE A 97 -2.54 3.66 -30.75
N PRO A 98 -3.58 2.96 -30.25
CA PRO A 98 -4.91 2.98 -30.86
C PRO A 98 -5.62 4.34 -30.90
N TRP A 99 -5.15 5.33 -30.15
CA TRP A 99 -5.80 6.65 -29.98
C TRP A 99 -4.93 7.84 -30.44
N GLY A 100 -3.70 7.60 -30.91
CA GLY A 100 -2.81 8.66 -31.37
C GLY A 100 -1.33 8.43 -31.03
N ASP A 101 -0.51 9.45 -31.27
CA ASP A 101 0.95 9.39 -31.11
C ASP A 101 1.45 9.65 -29.69
N ASP A 102 0.61 10.16 -28.80
CA ASP A 102 0.99 10.44 -27.43
C ASP A 102 0.44 9.42 -26.43
N SER A 103 1.17 9.22 -25.34
CA SER A 103 0.74 8.37 -24.23
C SER A 103 -0.50 8.96 -23.53
N LEU A 104 -1.25 8.11 -22.82
CA LEU A 104 -2.48 8.53 -22.14
C LEU A 104 -2.30 9.72 -21.17
N PHE A 105 -1.14 9.81 -20.52
CA PHE A 105 -0.77 10.90 -19.60
C PHE A 105 0.37 11.76 -20.17
N TYR A 106 0.33 12.04 -21.47
CA TYR A 106 1.31 12.91 -22.10
C TYR A 106 1.12 14.37 -21.69
N ASN A 107 2.20 15.02 -21.26
CA ASN A 107 2.24 16.45 -20.98
C ASN A 107 3.32 17.12 -21.85
N PRO A 108 2.95 18.03 -22.78
CA PRO A 108 3.90 18.69 -23.68
C PRO A 108 4.95 19.56 -22.97
N GLU A 109 4.71 19.97 -21.72
CA GLU A 109 5.66 20.79 -20.95
C GLU A 109 6.88 19.98 -20.48
N VAL A 110 6.67 18.69 -20.16
CA VAL A 110 7.70 17.83 -19.54
C VAL A 110 8.10 16.64 -20.41
N ASN A 111 7.25 16.21 -21.35
CA ASN A 111 7.51 15.08 -22.24
C ASN A 111 7.90 15.61 -23.63
N PHE A 112 9.21 15.71 -23.90
CA PHE A 112 9.77 16.21 -25.16
C PHE A 112 10.36 15.09 -26.01
#